data_AF-A0A8S4R3V0-F1
#
_entry.id   AF-A0A8S4R3V0-F1
#
_cell.length_a   1.000
_cell.length_b   1.000
_cell.length_c   1.000
_cell.angle_alpha   90.00
_cell.angle_beta   90.00
_cell.angle_gamma   90.00
#
_symmetry.space_group_name_H-M   'P 1'
#
loop_
_entity.id
_entity.type
_entity.pdbx_description
1 polymer ?
#
loop_
_entity_poly.entity_id
_entity_poly.type
_entity_poly.pdbx_seq_one_letter_code
_entity_poly.pdbx_strand_id
1 'polypeptide(L)'
;MSIISRRPRKQMFSSAVKETVTQKERKEQVKFNNELKQQAAEKKKRDGEEVLKNAKEWHALMELREKTRFEVNKKHQLEVLNQAHEVSERKRAEYEMELNMQKIDNIKAQEQMDTLREFDEEYRKNERDNIFADMVRAKQEAEQRRAEQEAREKMDDRLIEVLQRSRARIESKRRQTEKQIQKEKQDVLDKISQRLESGDAARDAKEQQILDKAIKEKEAIMDARRQAELRKKEQFKQERIDIRNQFLEQEKQRLHEMNVMHQWEIINRFKNDELYADYQKKLREEKKQKIQEYRDDIVKLWREREACEARERAQTRWFYGSLAERKLRAADNKLLAHGALLLQEAARHARPDRALRQALDRYCKLYRLYPMPDLPSSMQEHFKQYAPQDLSQPDPNYEYPKPPVTSIDEDVEEGKQVGLQDPVPGPAKLPAPSNKEPEDYKRAGSANGLQWRNAQHDLTLPPITVRQCETLQCNCEKKKK
;
A
#
# COMPACT_ATOMS: atom_id res chain seq x y z
N MET A 1 -45.74 -95.52 -104.44
CA MET A 1 -44.41 -96.06 -104.08
C MET A 1 -43.59 -94.87 -103.60
N SER A 2 -43.13 -94.76 -102.35
CA SER A 2 -42.20 -95.67 -101.68
C SER A 2 -42.39 -95.69 -100.17
N ILE A 3 -42.19 -96.90 -99.63
CA ILE A 3 -42.39 -97.35 -98.27
C ILE A 3 -41.23 -96.85 -97.38
N ILE A 4 -41.51 -96.07 -96.34
CA ILE A 4 -40.57 -95.86 -95.23
C ILE A 4 -41.27 -96.08 -93.88
N SER A 5 -41.26 -97.35 -93.47
CA SER A 5 -40.84 -97.82 -92.14
C SER A 5 -41.52 -97.20 -90.89
N ARG A 6 -42.76 -97.59 -90.61
CA ARG A 6 -43.23 -97.78 -89.23
C ARG A 6 -42.65 -99.09 -88.69
N ARG A 7 -41.48 -99.03 -88.04
CA ARG A 7 -40.90 -100.16 -87.27
C ARG A 7 -40.62 -99.69 -85.83
N PRO A 8 -41.31 -100.20 -84.79
CA PRO A 8 -41.13 -99.76 -83.40
C PRO A 8 -39.69 -99.94 -82.88
N ARG A 9 -38.93 -100.91 -83.43
CA ARG A 9 -37.51 -101.09 -83.12
C ARG A 9 -36.61 -99.91 -83.49
N LYS A 10 -36.89 -99.18 -84.58
CA LYS A 10 -36.04 -98.05 -85.02
C LYS A 10 -36.23 -96.80 -84.14
N GLN A 11 -37.46 -96.56 -83.64
CA GLN A 11 -37.73 -95.49 -82.69
C GLN A 11 -37.09 -95.78 -81.32
N MET A 12 -37.20 -97.01 -80.80
CA MET A 12 -36.56 -97.42 -79.54
C MET A 12 -35.03 -97.28 -79.60
N PHE A 13 -34.39 -97.65 -80.72
CA PHE A 13 -32.96 -97.42 -80.92
C PHE A 13 -32.60 -95.93 -80.97
N SER A 14 -33.40 -95.09 -81.64
CA SER A 14 -33.15 -93.63 -81.65
C SER A 14 -33.34 -92.98 -80.28
N SER A 15 -34.28 -93.48 -79.46
CA SER A 15 -34.47 -93.05 -78.07
C SER A 15 -33.27 -93.44 -77.21
N ALA A 16 -32.81 -94.69 -77.32
CA ALA A 16 -31.61 -95.16 -76.60
C ALA A 16 -30.34 -94.38 -76.99
N VAL A 17 -30.20 -93.99 -78.27
CA VAL A 17 -29.09 -93.12 -78.72
C VAL A 17 -29.21 -91.72 -78.13
N LYS A 18 -30.42 -91.12 -78.09
CA LYS A 18 -30.63 -89.81 -77.43
C LYS A 18 -30.40 -89.87 -75.92
N GLU A 19 -30.82 -90.96 -75.27
CA GLU A 19 -30.60 -91.19 -73.84
C GLU A 19 -29.12 -91.38 -73.51
N THR A 20 -28.36 -92.09 -74.34
CA THR A 20 -26.91 -92.23 -74.15
C THR A 20 -26.16 -90.91 -74.38
N VAL A 21 -26.58 -90.09 -75.34
CA VAL A 21 -26.02 -88.74 -75.55
C VAL A 21 -26.35 -87.83 -74.36
N THR A 22 -27.60 -87.78 -73.92
CA THR A 22 -27.99 -86.98 -72.73
C THR A 22 -27.33 -87.48 -71.44
N GLN A 23 -27.09 -88.78 -71.29
CA GLN A 23 -26.30 -89.31 -70.17
C GLN A 23 -24.83 -88.89 -70.23
N LYS A 24 -24.23 -88.79 -71.43
CA LYS A 24 -22.87 -88.26 -71.60
C LYS A 24 -22.83 -86.76 -71.27
N GLU A 25 -23.75 -85.96 -71.80
CA GLU A 25 -23.85 -84.53 -71.50
C GLU A 25 -24.08 -84.27 -70.00
N ARG A 26 -24.93 -85.06 -69.33
CA ARG A 26 -25.11 -84.97 -67.87
C ARG A 26 -23.83 -85.29 -67.10
N LYS A 27 -23.06 -86.31 -67.53
CA LYS A 27 -21.76 -86.62 -66.92
C LYS A 27 -20.76 -85.48 -67.09
N GLU A 28 -20.76 -84.82 -68.25
CA GLU A 28 -19.92 -83.63 -68.50
C GLU A 28 -20.37 -82.42 -67.68
N GLN A 29 -21.67 -82.16 -67.56
CA GLN A 29 -22.22 -81.11 -66.69
C GLN A 29 -21.89 -81.35 -65.21
N VAL A 30 -21.94 -82.60 -64.74
CA VAL A 30 -21.55 -82.95 -63.37
C VAL A 30 -20.05 -82.71 -63.15
N LYS A 31 -19.20 -83.07 -64.11
CA LYS A 31 -17.75 -82.77 -64.05
C LYS A 31 -17.51 -81.25 -64.00
N PHE A 32 -18.13 -80.50 -64.90
CA PHE A 32 -18.00 -79.04 -64.94
C PHE A 32 -18.51 -78.36 -63.65
N ASN A 33 -19.65 -78.80 -63.11
CA ASN A 33 -20.16 -78.30 -61.84
C ASN A 33 -19.24 -78.63 -60.66
N ASN A 34 -18.58 -79.79 -60.68
CA ASN A 34 -17.59 -80.14 -59.65
C ASN A 34 -16.33 -79.29 -59.78
N GLU A 35 -15.86 -79.00 -60.99
CA GLU A 35 -14.75 -78.07 -61.25
C GLU A 35 -15.09 -76.64 -60.78
N LEU A 36 -16.29 -76.15 -61.07
CA LEU A 36 -16.75 -74.84 -60.57
C LEU A 36 -16.82 -74.80 -59.04
N LYS A 37 -17.27 -75.89 -58.39
CA LYS A 37 -17.28 -76.00 -56.93
C LYS A 37 -15.87 -76.01 -56.35
N GLN A 38 -14.92 -76.68 -56.99
CA GLN A 38 -13.51 -76.67 -56.59
C GLN A 38 -12.91 -75.27 -56.72
N GLN A 39 -13.11 -74.59 -57.85
CA GLN A 39 -12.65 -73.21 -58.06
C GLN A 39 -13.29 -72.24 -57.05
N ALA A 40 -14.57 -72.39 -56.73
CA ALA A 40 -15.24 -71.57 -55.72
C ALA A 40 -14.70 -71.85 -54.30
N ALA A 41 -14.39 -73.10 -53.98
CA ALA A 41 -13.77 -73.47 -52.70
C ALA A 41 -12.35 -72.92 -52.57
N GLU A 42 -11.56 -72.95 -53.64
CA GLU A 42 -10.22 -72.35 -53.69
C GLU A 42 -10.27 -70.82 -53.54
N LYS A 43 -11.19 -70.14 -54.24
CA LYS A 43 -11.40 -68.69 -54.06
C LYS A 43 -11.76 -68.35 -52.61
N LYS A 44 -12.71 -69.07 -52.01
CA LYS A 44 -13.07 -68.87 -50.59
C LYS A 44 -11.90 -69.09 -49.63
N LYS A 45 -11.02 -70.05 -49.92
CA LYS A 45 -9.80 -70.26 -49.12
C LYS A 45 -8.84 -69.08 -49.23
N ARG A 46 -8.58 -68.60 -50.45
CA ARG A 46 -7.73 -67.41 -50.68
C ARG A 46 -8.31 -66.16 -50.01
N ASP A 47 -9.61 -65.90 -50.18
CA ASP A 47 -10.29 -64.78 -49.53
C ASP A 47 -10.22 -64.91 -47.99
N GLY A 48 -10.38 -66.12 -47.46
CA GLY A 48 -10.25 -66.40 -46.02
C GLY A 48 -8.82 -66.18 -45.49
N GLU A 49 -7.81 -66.56 -46.27
CA GLU A 49 -6.39 -66.31 -45.95
C GLU A 49 -6.05 -64.82 -45.99
N GLU A 50 -6.59 -64.07 -46.97
CA GLU A 50 -6.44 -62.60 -47.04
C GLU A 50 -7.10 -61.89 -45.86
N VAL A 51 -8.31 -62.31 -45.47
CA VAL A 51 -8.98 -61.78 -44.27
C VAL A 51 -8.17 -62.06 -43.01
N LEU A 52 -7.66 -63.27 -42.86
CA LEU A 52 -6.78 -63.63 -41.73
C LEU A 52 -5.50 -62.81 -41.71
N LYS A 53 -4.89 -62.56 -42.86
CA LYS A 53 -3.69 -61.73 -42.98
C LYS A 53 -3.99 -60.27 -42.58
N ASN A 54 -5.06 -59.69 -43.11
CA ASN A 54 -5.49 -58.33 -42.78
C ASN A 54 -5.83 -58.17 -41.29
N ALA A 55 -6.45 -59.19 -40.68
CA ALA A 55 -6.73 -59.19 -39.24
C ALA A 55 -5.43 -59.20 -38.41
N LYS A 56 -4.45 -60.03 -38.78
CA LYS A 56 -3.14 -60.05 -38.10
C LYS A 56 -2.40 -58.72 -38.24
N GLU A 57 -2.40 -58.12 -39.43
CA GLU A 57 -1.79 -56.80 -39.66
C GLU A 57 -2.47 -55.71 -38.84
N TRP A 58 -3.80 -55.74 -38.75
CA TRP A 58 -4.56 -54.79 -37.92
C TRP A 58 -4.24 -54.95 -36.42
N HIS A 59 -4.19 -56.18 -35.91
CA HIS A 59 -3.81 -56.44 -34.52
C HIS A 59 -2.38 -55.97 -34.22
N ALA A 60 -1.42 -56.26 -35.11
CA ALA A 60 -0.05 -55.79 -34.96
C ALA A 60 0.05 -54.25 -34.94
N LEU A 61 -0.74 -53.57 -35.78
CA LEU A 61 -0.79 -52.10 -35.81
C LEU A 61 -1.40 -51.54 -34.52
N MET A 62 -2.43 -52.18 -33.98
CA MET A 62 -3.04 -51.79 -32.71
C MET A 62 -2.08 -51.97 -31.53
N GLU A 63 -1.37 -53.09 -31.44
CA GLU A 63 -0.34 -53.31 -30.42
C GLU A 63 0.77 -52.25 -30.49
N LEU A 64 1.20 -51.87 -31.69
CA LEU A 64 2.20 -50.83 -31.88
C LEU A 64 1.68 -49.45 -31.45
N ARG A 65 0.40 -49.14 -31.74
CA ARG A 65 -0.26 -47.93 -31.23
C ARG A 65 -0.38 -47.91 -29.71
N GLU A 66 -0.67 -49.04 -29.08
CA GLU A 66 -0.72 -49.14 -27.62
C GLU A 66 0.65 -48.93 -26.99
N LYS A 67 1.70 -49.58 -27.53
CA LYS A 67 3.08 -49.41 -27.06
C LYS A 67 3.55 -47.96 -27.19
N THR A 68 3.31 -47.32 -28.33
CA THR A 68 3.68 -45.91 -28.55
C THR A 68 2.93 -44.97 -27.60
N ARG A 69 1.63 -45.18 -27.36
CA ARG A 69 0.86 -44.41 -26.36
C ARG A 69 1.42 -44.59 -24.95
N PHE A 70 1.75 -45.82 -24.59
CA PHE A 70 2.35 -46.13 -23.29
C PHE A 70 3.70 -45.44 -23.11
N GLU A 71 4.58 -45.49 -24.12
CA GLU A 71 5.90 -44.83 -24.09
C GLU A 71 5.79 -43.30 -23.99
N VAL A 72 4.89 -42.69 -24.77
CA VAL A 72 4.64 -41.24 -24.71
C VAL A 72 4.12 -40.85 -23.32
N ASN A 73 3.17 -41.60 -22.77
CA ASN A 73 2.65 -41.32 -21.44
C ASN A 73 3.73 -41.50 -20.35
N LYS A 74 4.57 -42.52 -20.47
CA LYS A 74 5.71 -42.73 -19.57
C LYS A 74 6.72 -41.59 -19.63
N LYS A 75 7.03 -41.07 -20.82
CA LYS A 75 7.89 -39.89 -20.99
C LYS A 75 7.26 -38.65 -20.37
N HIS A 76 5.98 -38.43 -20.61
CA HIS A 76 5.26 -37.31 -20.01
C HIS A 76 5.23 -37.37 -18.49
N GLN A 77 4.99 -38.54 -17.89
CA GLN A 77 5.07 -38.74 -16.44
C GLN A 77 6.46 -38.40 -15.89
N LEU A 78 7.52 -38.80 -16.61
CA LEU A 78 8.90 -38.49 -16.22
C LEU A 78 9.20 -36.98 -16.32
N GLU A 79 8.70 -36.30 -17.36
CA GLU A 79 8.79 -34.84 -17.49
C GLU A 79 8.09 -34.12 -16.34
N VAL A 80 6.89 -34.57 -15.96
CA VAL A 80 6.15 -34.01 -14.81
C VAL A 80 6.93 -34.18 -13.50
N LEU A 81 7.55 -35.34 -13.28
CA LEU A 81 8.40 -35.56 -12.11
C LEU A 81 9.65 -34.67 -12.11
N ASN A 82 10.30 -34.50 -13.26
CA ASN A 82 11.44 -33.61 -13.39
C ASN A 82 11.05 -32.15 -13.14
N GLN A 83 9.93 -31.69 -13.67
CA GLN A 83 9.41 -30.35 -13.40
C GLN A 83 9.11 -30.14 -11.91
N ALA A 84 8.53 -31.13 -11.24
CA ALA A 84 8.30 -31.07 -9.81
C ALA A 84 9.62 -30.98 -9.01
N HIS A 85 10.65 -31.73 -9.43
CA HIS A 85 11.98 -31.68 -8.83
C HIS A 85 12.63 -30.30 -9.03
N GLU A 86 12.64 -29.77 -10.26
CA GLU A 86 13.17 -28.43 -10.55
C GLU A 86 12.50 -27.33 -9.72
N VAL A 87 11.16 -27.39 -9.59
CA VAL A 87 10.42 -26.43 -8.75
C VAL A 87 10.82 -26.58 -7.28
N SER A 88 11.04 -27.80 -6.79
CA SER A 88 11.48 -28.03 -5.41
C SER A 88 12.90 -27.50 -5.15
N GLU A 89 13.81 -27.66 -6.11
CA GLU A 89 15.18 -27.14 -6.02
C GLU A 89 15.21 -25.61 -6.07
N ARG A 90 14.40 -25.01 -6.94
CA ARG A 90 14.26 -23.54 -7.00
C ARG A 90 13.75 -22.98 -5.67
N LYS A 91 12.70 -23.57 -5.10
CA LYS A 91 12.17 -23.17 -3.79
C LYS A 91 13.21 -23.33 -2.68
N ARG A 92 14.01 -24.40 -2.72
CA ARG A 92 15.11 -24.60 -1.76
C ARG A 92 16.18 -23.52 -1.91
N ALA A 93 16.58 -23.19 -3.13
CA ALA A 93 17.55 -22.14 -3.40
C ALA A 93 17.04 -20.74 -2.99
N GLU A 94 15.76 -20.45 -3.26
CA GLU A 94 15.08 -19.22 -2.81
C GLU A 94 15.08 -19.13 -1.28
N TYR A 95 14.71 -20.21 -0.59
CA TYR A 95 14.74 -20.27 0.87
C TYR A 95 16.16 -20.10 1.45
N GLU A 96 17.17 -20.73 0.85
CA GLU A 96 18.57 -20.56 1.25
C GLU A 96 19.06 -19.12 1.02
N MET A 97 18.63 -18.48 -0.07
CA MET A 97 18.90 -17.07 -0.35
C MET A 97 18.22 -16.14 0.67
N GLU A 98 16.94 -16.35 0.97
CA GLU A 98 16.21 -15.60 2.00
C GLU A 98 16.87 -15.73 3.37
N LEU A 99 17.28 -16.94 3.75
CA LEU A 99 18.00 -17.17 5.00
C LEU A 99 19.35 -16.43 5.03
N ASN A 100 20.06 -16.38 3.91
CA ASN A 100 21.32 -15.64 3.81
C ASN A 100 21.09 -14.12 3.89
N MET A 101 20.03 -13.60 3.28
CA MET A 101 19.63 -12.20 3.41
C MET A 101 19.32 -11.85 4.87
N GLN A 102 18.55 -12.69 5.57
CA GLN A 102 18.28 -12.50 6.99
C GLN A 102 19.56 -12.51 7.85
N LYS A 103 20.54 -13.36 7.53
CA LYS A 103 21.85 -13.33 8.22
C LYS A 103 22.58 -12.01 7.99
N ILE A 104 22.59 -11.50 6.76
CA ILE A 104 23.22 -10.21 6.44
C ILE A 104 22.53 -9.08 7.20
N ASP A 105 21.21 -9.08 7.26
CA ASP A 105 20.46 -8.05 7.99
C ASP A 105 20.70 -8.12 9.50
N ASN A 106 20.80 -9.32 10.07
CA ASN A 106 21.18 -9.51 11.47
C ASN A 106 22.60 -9.00 11.76
N ILE A 107 23.56 -9.25 10.86
CA ILE A 107 24.93 -8.73 11.00
C ILE A 107 24.92 -7.20 10.97
N LYS A 108 24.22 -6.58 10.01
CA LYS A 108 24.11 -5.12 9.92
C LYS A 108 23.43 -4.52 11.15
N ALA A 109 22.37 -5.15 11.64
CA ALA A 109 21.69 -4.72 12.87
C ALA A 109 22.65 -4.79 14.07
N GLN A 110 23.48 -5.83 14.15
CA GLN A 110 24.46 -5.96 15.22
C GLN A 110 25.57 -4.92 15.12
N GLU A 111 26.09 -4.64 13.92
CA GLU A 111 27.03 -3.55 13.68
C GLU A 111 26.44 -2.19 14.11
N GLN A 112 25.18 -1.91 13.77
CA GLN A 112 24.49 -0.70 14.21
C GLN A 112 24.38 -0.63 15.74
N MET A 113 24.03 -1.75 16.39
CA MET A 113 23.97 -1.81 17.86
C MET A 113 25.34 -1.58 18.50
N ASP A 114 26.42 -2.09 17.91
CA ASP A 114 27.77 -1.88 18.43
C ASP A 114 28.21 -0.41 18.24
N THR A 115 27.91 0.22 17.10
CA THR A 115 28.18 1.66 16.91
C THR A 115 27.42 2.54 17.92
N LEU A 116 26.18 2.18 18.26
CA LEU A 116 25.41 2.89 19.29
C LEU A 116 26.00 2.70 20.69
N ARG A 117 26.52 1.50 20.99
CA ARG A 117 27.21 1.25 22.26
C ARG A 117 28.49 2.06 22.38
N GLU A 118 29.31 2.09 21.32
CA GLU A 118 30.53 2.90 21.27
C GLU A 118 30.20 4.39 21.48
N PHE A 119 29.18 4.89 20.78
CA PHE A 119 28.70 6.25 20.97
C PHE A 119 28.23 6.54 22.40
N ASP A 120 27.43 5.65 23.00
CA ASP A 120 26.97 5.79 24.38
C ASP A 120 28.13 5.76 25.39
N GLU A 121 29.13 4.92 25.16
CA GLU A 121 30.34 4.84 25.99
C GLU A 121 31.17 6.12 25.91
N GLU A 122 31.39 6.63 24.69
CA GLU A 122 32.07 7.91 24.47
C GLU A 122 31.29 9.08 25.09
N TYR A 123 29.97 9.11 24.91
CA TYR A 123 29.11 10.12 25.49
C TYR A 123 29.19 10.11 27.02
N ARG A 124 29.06 8.93 27.65
CA ARG A 124 29.17 8.79 29.11
C ARG A 124 30.55 9.19 29.63
N LYS A 125 31.61 8.87 28.89
CA LYS A 125 32.97 9.27 29.25
C LYS A 125 33.11 10.80 29.18
N ASN A 126 32.67 11.42 28.09
CA ASN A 126 32.70 12.87 27.92
C ASN A 126 31.86 13.59 28.98
N GLU A 127 30.69 13.07 29.31
CA GLU A 127 29.82 13.63 30.35
C GLU A 127 30.48 13.52 31.74
N ARG A 128 31.09 12.37 32.07
CA ARG A 128 31.87 12.23 33.30
C ARG A 128 33.01 13.24 33.36
N ASP A 129 33.78 13.37 32.29
CA ASP A 129 34.93 14.29 32.23
C ASP A 129 34.47 15.76 32.42
N ASN A 130 33.34 16.15 31.82
CA ASN A 130 32.74 17.46 32.01
C ASN A 130 32.29 17.70 33.46
N ILE A 131 31.59 16.73 34.07
CA ILE A 131 31.17 16.81 35.48
C ILE A 131 32.38 16.92 36.41
N PHE A 132 33.44 16.14 36.15
CA PHE A 132 34.68 16.23 36.92
C PHE A 132 35.34 17.61 36.78
N ALA A 133 35.40 18.16 35.56
CA ALA A 133 35.93 19.49 35.33
C ALA A 133 35.13 20.58 36.07
N ASP A 134 33.80 20.47 36.08
CA ASP A 134 32.91 21.37 36.81
C ASP A 134 33.09 21.27 38.32
N MET A 135 33.20 20.05 38.86
CA MET A 135 33.48 19.86 40.29
C MET A 135 34.83 20.46 40.70
N VAL A 136 35.86 20.30 39.87
CA VAL A 136 37.19 20.87 40.14
C VAL A 136 37.12 22.41 40.14
N ARG A 137 36.45 23.01 39.14
CA ARG A 137 36.23 24.46 39.08
C ARG A 137 35.47 24.97 40.30
N ALA A 138 34.36 24.32 40.65
CA ALA A 138 33.55 24.69 41.82
C ALA A 138 34.35 24.60 43.12
N LYS A 139 35.21 23.58 43.27
CA LYS A 139 36.10 23.45 44.43
C LYS A 139 37.12 24.59 44.50
N GLN A 140 37.77 24.93 43.38
CA GLN A 140 38.71 26.04 43.32
C GLN A 140 38.05 27.39 43.64
N GLU A 141 36.86 27.66 43.10
CA GLU A 141 36.10 28.87 43.41
C GLU A 141 35.68 28.94 44.89
N ALA A 142 35.31 27.81 45.49
CA ALA A 142 34.97 27.75 46.91
C ALA A 142 36.19 28.01 47.79
N GLU A 143 37.35 27.46 47.44
CA GLU A 143 38.63 27.74 48.12
C GLU A 143 39.04 29.21 47.99
N GLN A 144 38.89 29.81 46.81
CA GLN A 144 39.13 31.25 46.61
C GLN A 144 38.19 32.11 47.46
N ARG A 145 36.90 31.80 47.47
CA ARG A 145 35.92 32.51 48.30
C ARG A 145 36.24 32.41 49.80
N ARG A 146 36.69 31.24 50.28
CA ARG A 146 37.15 31.09 51.67
C ARG A 146 38.38 31.94 51.95
N ALA A 147 39.38 31.93 51.08
CA ALA A 147 40.57 32.76 51.24
C ALA A 147 40.25 34.27 51.23
N GLU A 148 39.31 34.71 50.38
CA GLU A 148 38.82 36.10 50.39
C GLU A 148 38.09 36.46 51.69
N GLN A 149 37.26 35.55 52.22
CA GLN A 149 36.57 35.75 53.50
C GLN A 149 37.56 35.85 54.65
N GLU A 150 38.52 34.92 54.74
CA GLU A 150 39.58 34.97 55.76
C GLU A 150 40.41 36.26 55.66
N ALA A 151 40.66 36.76 54.45
CA ALA A 151 41.37 38.02 54.26
C ALA A 151 40.54 39.23 54.74
N ARG A 152 39.22 39.23 54.52
CA ARG A 152 38.30 40.27 55.02
C ARG A 152 38.21 40.23 56.54
N GLU A 153 38.04 39.06 57.13
CA GLU A 153 38.01 38.89 58.59
C GLU A 153 39.29 39.42 59.25
N LYS A 154 40.46 39.10 58.69
CA LYS A 154 41.75 39.64 59.18
C LYS A 154 41.85 41.17 59.08
N MET A 155 41.22 41.78 58.07
CA MET A 155 41.18 43.24 57.93
C MET A 155 40.22 43.86 58.94
N ASP A 156 39.07 43.25 59.16
CA ASP A 156 38.09 43.67 60.16
C ASP A 156 38.66 43.56 61.58
N ASP A 157 39.37 42.47 61.91
CA ASP A 157 40.07 42.30 63.19
C ASP A 157 41.11 43.40 63.44
N ARG A 158 41.91 43.73 62.41
CA ARG A 158 42.87 44.84 62.48
C ARG A 158 42.19 46.19 62.71
N LEU A 159 41.06 46.42 62.05
CA LEU A 159 40.26 47.63 62.24
C LEU A 159 39.71 47.70 63.67
N ILE A 160 39.17 46.58 64.18
CA ILE A 160 38.68 46.46 65.55
C ILE A 160 39.81 46.77 66.54
N GLU A 161 41.01 46.22 66.36
CA GLU A 161 42.16 46.53 67.21
C GLU A 161 42.52 48.03 67.19
N VAL A 162 42.55 48.65 66.01
CA VAL A 162 42.82 50.09 65.86
C VAL A 162 41.75 50.91 66.58
N LEU A 163 40.47 50.56 66.41
CA LEU A 163 39.36 51.21 67.08
C LEU A 163 39.45 51.05 68.59
N GLN A 164 39.76 49.86 69.10
CA GLN A 164 39.95 49.61 70.53
C GLN A 164 41.13 50.42 71.09
N ARG A 165 42.27 50.46 70.39
CA ARG A 165 43.43 51.30 70.78
C ARG A 165 43.09 52.79 70.77
N SER A 166 42.33 53.24 69.77
CA SER A 166 41.88 54.63 69.68
C SER A 166 40.93 54.97 70.83
N ARG A 167 39.97 54.09 71.15
CA ARG A 167 39.06 54.21 72.27
C ARG A 167 39.81 54.23 73.60
N ALA A 168 40.77 53.33 73.80
CA ALA A 168 41.61 53.32 75.00
C ALA A 168 42.46 54.60 75.13
N ARG A 169 42.98 55.15 74.03
CA ARG A 169 43.66 56.45 74.01
C ARG A 169 42.71 57.60 74.37
N ILE A 170 41.50 57.61 73.82
CA ILE A 170 40.48 58.62 74.11
C ILE A 170 40.04 58.50 75.57
N GLU A 171 39.78 57.30 76.08
CA GLU A 171 39.42 57.07 77.49
C GLU A 171 40.57 57.44 78.43
N SER A 172 41.83 57.14 78.08
CA SER A 172 43.00 57.56 78.85
C SER A 172 43.14 59.09 78.88
N LYS A 173 43.04 59.75 77.71
CA LYS A 173 43.01 61.21 77.63
C LYS A 173 41.84 61.79 78.40
N ARG A 174 40.64 61.20 78.31
CA ARG A 174 39.45 61.61 79.04
C ARG A 174 39.65 61.47 80.55
N ARG A 175 40.24 60.38 81.04
CA ARG A 175 40.59 60.20 82.46
C ARG A 175 41.67 61.18 82.91
N GLN A 176 42.64 61.51 82.03
CA GLN A 176 43.66 62.52 82.31
C GLN A 176 43.05 63.93 82.36
N THR A 177 42.18 64.28 81.41
CA THR A 177 41.44 65.55 81.43
C THR A 177 40.44 65.60 82.57
N GLU A 178 39.79 64.49 82.95
CA GLU A 178 38.90 64.45 84.12
C GLU A 178 39.69 64.61 85.43
N LYS A 179 40.88 64.02 85.54
CA LYS A 179 41.79 64.25 86.67
C LYS A 179 42.34 65.68 86.69
N GLN A 180 42.67 66.25 85.53
CA GLN A 180 43.08 67.65 85.40
C GLN A 180 41.93 68.58 85.74
N ILE A 181 40.72 68.35 85.22
CA ILE A 181 39.51 69.09 85.55
C ILE A 181 39.13 68.91 87.01
N GLN A 182 39.36 67.76 87.65
CA GLN A 182 39.11 67.59 89.09
C GLN A 182 40.13 68.38 89.93
N LYS A 183 41.40 68.40 89.53
CA LYS A 183 42.43 69.24 90.16
C LYS A 183 42.16 70.72 89.93
N GLU A 184 41.86 71.11 88.71
CA GLU A 184 41.45 72.45 88.34
C GLU A 184 40.14 72.82 89.02
N LYS A 185 39.19 71.91 89.22
CA LYS A 185 37.97 72.15 90.02
C LYS A 185 38.27 72.26 91.50
N GLN A 186 39.29 71.60 92.04
CA GLN A 186 39.78 71.85 93.41
C GLN A 186 40.44 73.24 93.50
N ASP A 187 41.34 73.56 92.57
CA ASP A 187 41.98 74.88 92.48
C ASP A 187 40.98 76.00 92.16
N VAL A 188 39.93 75.70 91.40
CA VAL A 188 38.83 76.59 91.05
C VAL A 188 37.81 76.63 92.16
N LEU A 189 37.55 75.57 92.95
CA LEU A 189 36.75 75.67 94.18
C LEU A 189 37.47 76.55 95.22
N ASP A 190 38.80 76.46 95.30
CA ASP A 190 39.63 77.35 96.12
C ASP A 190 39.63 78.79 95.55
N LYS A 191 39.70 78.97 94.22
CA LYS A 191 39.63 80.29 93.57
C LYS A 191 38.22 80.87 93.44
N ILE A 192 37.16 80.06 93.43
CA ILE A 192 35.73 80.42 93.45
C ILE A 192 35.32 80.73 94.88
N SER A 193 35.92 80.10 95.90
CA SER A 193 35.87 80.62 97.27
C SER A 193 36.46 82.04 97.35
N GLN A 194 37.41 82.40 96.48
CA GLN A 194 37.97 83.74 96.32
C GLN A 194 37.33 84.61 95.21
N ARG A 195 36.43 84.09 94.38
CA ARG A 195 35.83 84.81 93.22
C ARG A 195 34.31 84.69 93.11
N LEU A 196 33.62 84.18 94.13
CA LEU A 196 32.18 84.36 94.33
C LEU A 196 31.84 85.76 94.90
N GLU A 197 32.61 86.76 94.50
CA GLU A 197 32.21 88.16 94.48
C GLU A 197 32.44 88.65 93.03
N SER A 198 31.34 88.84 92.27
CA SER A 198 31.23 89.34 90.88
C SER A 198 31.57 88.35 89.74
N GLY A 199 30.72 88.05 88.75
CA GLY A 199 29.39 88.53 88.33
C GLY A 199 29.12 87.96 86.92
N ASP A 200 28.14 87.04 86.79
CA ASP A 200 28.01 86.09 85.67
C ASP A 200 27.13 86.51 84.47
N ALA A 201 26.49 87.68 84.48
CA ALA A 201 25.42 87.94 83.50
C ALA A 201 25.87 88.21 82.04
N ALA A 202 27.14 88.50 81.76
CA ALA A 202 27.60 88.89 80.42
C ALA A 202 28.22 87.74 79.58
N ARG A 203 28.57 86.59 80.19
CA ARG A 203 29.06 85.40 79.47
C ARG A 203 27.92 84.57 78.89
N ASP A 204 26.84 84.41 79.65
CA ASP A 204 25.66 83.63 79.26
C ASP A 204 25.03 84.13 77.95
N ALA A 205 24.99 85.44 77.73
CA ALA A 205 24.42 86.03 76.52
C ALA A 205 25.24 85.73 75.25
N LYS A 206 26.57 85.58 75.36
CA LYS A 206 27.42 85.20 74.21
C LYS A 206 27.41 83.69 73.96
N GLU A 207 27.30 82.88 75.02
CA GLU A 207 27.17 81.43 74.90
C GLU A 207 25.82 81.03 74.29
N GLN A 208 24.74 81.72 74.66
CA GLN A 208 23.41 81.53 74.05
C GLN A 208 23.41 81.83 72.54
N GLN A 209 24.09 82.88 72.07
CA GLN A 209 24.18 83.18 70.64
C GLN A 209 24.97 82.15 69.83
N ILE A 210 25.99 81.51 70.43
CA ILE A 210 26.76 80.44 69.78
C ILE A 210 25.93 79.16 69.73
N LEU A 211 25.19 78.86 70.81
CA LEU A 211 24.26 77.72 70.87
C LEU A 211 23.12 77.87 69.85
N ASP A 212 22.54 79.06 69.71
CA ASP A 212 21.47 79.33 68.75
C ASP A 212 21.93 79.17 67.28
N LYS A 213 23.17 79.56 66.96
CA LYS A 213 23.74 79.30 65.63
C LYS A 213 23.95 77.80 65.37
N ALA A 214 24.45 77.06 66.36
CA ALA A 214 24.62 75.62 66.25
C ALA A 214 23.28 74.86 66.16
N ILE A 215 22.21 75.37 66.81
CA ILE A 215 20.85 74.85 66.68
C ILE A 215 20.35 75.03 65.25
N LYS A 216 20.50 76.24 64.67
CA LYS A 216 20.09 76.52 63.28
C LYS A 216 20.83 75.67 62.24
N GLU A 217 22.14 75.46 62.41
CA GLU A 217 22.91 74.57 61.52
C GLU A 217 22.46 73.10 61.64
N LYS A 218 22.15 72.63 62.86
CA LYS A 218 21.59 71.29 63.06
C LYS A 218 20.21 71.13 62.45
N GLU A 219 19.34 72.13 62.59
CA GLU A 219 18.01 72.15 61.96
C GLU A 219 18.14 72.09 60.43
N ALA A 220 19.02 72.88 59.82
CA ALA A 220 19.27 72.85 58.38
C ALA A 220 19.79 71.48 57.88
N ILE A 221 20.67 70.82 58.63
CA ILE A 221 21.14 69.46 58.30
C ILE A 221 20.01 68.43 58.43
N MET A 222 19.15 68.57 59.43
CA MET A 222 18.00 67.68 59.63
C MET A 222 16.94 67.85 58.55
N ASP A 223 16.69 69.08 58.10
CA ASP A 223 15.77 69.36 57.00
C ASP A 223 16.31 68.87 55.66
N ALA A 224 17.62 69.00 55.41
CA ALA A 224 18.27 68.40 54.24
C ALA A 224 18.17 66.87 54.24
N ARG A 225 18.30 66.22 55.42
CA ARG A 225 18.07 64.78 55.56
C ARG A 225 16.62 64.39 55.29
N ARG A 226 15.64 65.15 55.80
CA ARG A 226 14.21 64.92 55.50
C ARG A 226 13.91 65.04 54.00
N GLN A 227 14.46 66.05 53.32
CA GLN A 227 14.27 66.21 51.88
C GLN A 227 14.91 65.07 51.08
N ALA A 228 16.11 64.61 51.48
CA ALA A 228 16.75 63.46 50.85
C ALA A 228 15.96 62.15 51.07
N GLU A 229 15.38 61.94 52.26
CA GLU A 229 14.50 60.80 52.53
C GLU A 229 13.21 60.85 51.71
N LEU A 230 12.60 62.02 51.56
CA LEU A 230 11.41 62.20 50.71
C LEU A 230 11.71 61.89 49.24
N ARG A 231 12.83 62.40 48.70
CA ARG A 231 13.27 62.08 47.33
C ARG A 231 13.55 60.60 47.13
N LYS A 232 14.20 59.93 48.08
CA LYS A 232 14.40 58.47 48.04
C LYS A 232 13.07 57.72 48.04
N LYS A 233 12.11 58.14 48.88
CA LYS A 233 10.76 57.52 48.90
C LYS A 233 10.02 57.72 47.58
N GLU A 234 10.16 58.86 46.93
CA GLU A 234 9.57 59.13 45.61
C GLU A 234 10.23 58.29 44.51
N GLN A 235 11.57 58.17 44.52
CA GLN A 235 12.31 57.30 43.61
C GLN A 235 11.89 55.84 43.75
N PHE A 236 11.83 55.30 44.98
CA PHE A 236 11.36 53.93 45.19
C PHE A 236 9.90 53.70 44.76
N LYS A 237 9.04 54.73 44.88
CA LYS A 237 7.68 54.66 44.36
C LYS A 237 7.66 54.62 42.83
N GLN A 238 8.46 55.46 42.17
CA GLN A 238 8.59 55.48 40.71
C GLN A 238 9.17 54.15 40.19
N GLU A 239 10.28 53.67 40.77
CA GLU A 239 10.88 52.37 40.43
C GLU A 239 9.88 51.22 40.56
N ARG A 240 9.05 51.21 41.61
CA ARG A 240 7.98 50.21 41.77
C ARG A 240 6.92 50.28 40.68
N ILE A 241 6.52 51.48 40.29
CA ILE A 241 5.55 51.70 39.21
C ILE A 241 6.17 51.26 37.87
N ASP A 242 7.42 51.62 37.61
CA ASP A 242 8.13 51.27 36.38
C ASP A 242 8.36 49.76 36.25
N ILE A 243 8.78 49.09 37.33
CA ILE A 243 8.90 47.62 37.36
C ILE A 243 7.53 46.98 37.11
N ARG A 244 6.46 47.50 37.70
CA ARG A 244 5.10 46.97 37.48
C ARG A 244 4.64 47.18 36.05
N ASN A 245 4.93 48.33 35.45
CA ASN A 245 4.58 48.62 34.06
C ASN A 245 5.36 47.74 33.09
N GLN A 246 6.67 47.55 33.31
CA GLN A 246 7.49 46.63 32.52
C GLN A 246 6.97 45.19 32.60
N PHE A 247 6.57 44.74 33.79
CA PHE A 247 5.95 43.42 33.95
C PHE A 247 4.64 43.30 33.13
N LEU A 248 3.77 44.32 33.19
CA LEU A 248 2.52 44.33 32.43
C LEU A 248 2.76 44.37 30.91
N GLU A 249 3.79 45.07 30.45
CA GLU A 249 4.18 45.08 29.04
C GLU A 249 4.70 43.71 28.58
N GLN A 250 5.57 43.07 29.36
CA GLN A 250 6.06 41.71 29.09
C GLN A 250 4.92 40.69 29.08
N GLU A 251 3.96 40.81 30.00
CA GLU A 251 2.80 39.91 30.04
C GLU A 251 1.87 40.11 28.83
N LYS A 252 1.66 41.36 28.39
CA LYS A 252 0.95 41.67 27.15
C LYS A 252 1.67 41.12 25.91
N GLN A 253 2.99 41.25 25.84
CA GLN A 253 3.79 40.69 24.74
C GLN A 253 3.69 39.17 24.70
N ARG A 254 3.83 38.50 25.85
CA ARG A 254 3.68 37.05 25.95
C ARG A 254 2.30 36.57 25.51
N LEU A 255 1.23 37.26 25.92
CA LEU A 255 -0.13 36.95 25.49
C LEU A 255 -0.33 37.20 23.99
N HIS A 256 0.26 38.27 23.45
CA HIS A 256 0.22 38.55 22.02
C HIS A 256 0.92 37.45 21.21
N GLU A 257 2.14 37.04 21.61
CA GLU A 257 2.88 35.94 20.98
C GLU A 257 2.09 34.63 21.04
N MET A 258 1.50 34.30 22.19
CA MET A 258 0.67 33.10 22.34
C MET A 258 -0.53 33.13 21.37
N ASN A 259 -1.20 34.28 21.25
CA ASN A 259 -2.34 34.44 20.35
C ASN A 259 -1.91 34.35 18.87
N VAL A 260 -0.76 34.92 18.51
CA VAL A 260 -0.21 34.84 17.15
C VAL A 260 0.17 33.41 16.80
N MET A 261 0.83 32.70 17.71
CA MET A 261 1.16 31.27 17.53
C MET A 261 -0.11 30.43 17.38
N HIS A 262 -1.12 30.69 18.21
CA HIS A 262 -2.40 29.99 18.11
C HIS A 262 -3.14 30.25 16.78
N GLN A 263 -3.18 31.51 16.33
CA GLN A 263 -3.75 31.86 15.03
C GLN A 263 -3.00 31.19 13.89
N TRP A 264 -1.67 31.16 13.95
CA TRP A 264 -0.83 30.50 12.96
C TRP A 264 -1.07 28.98 12.92
N GLU A 265 -1.18 28.34 14.09
CA GLU A 265 -1.53 26.91 14.19
C GLU A 265 -2.90 26.61 13.57
N ILE A 266 -3.90 27.43 13.86
CA ILE A 266 -5.25 27.27 13.30
C ILE A 266 -5.21 27.41 11.78
N ILE A 267 -4.57 28.46 11.26
CA ILE A 267 -4.45 28.70 9.82
C ILE A 267 -3.74 27.53 9.13
N ASN A 268 -2.69 26.99 9.74
CA ASN A 268 -1.98 25.85 9.18
C ASN A 268 -2.80 24.56 9.19
N ARG A 269 -3.63 24.34 10.21
CA ARG A 269 -4.58 23.21 10.19
C ARG A 269 -5.54 23.33 9.02
N PHE A 270 -6.15 24.50 8.83
CA PHE A 270 -7.05 24.73 7.69
C PHE A 270 -6.35 24.55 6.34
N LYS A 271 -5.15 25.10 6.17
CA LYS A 271 -4.36 24.91 4.94
C LYS A 271 -4.01 23.45 4.70
N ASN A 272 -3.63 22.72 5.75
CA ASN A 272 -3.32 21.29 5.63
C ASN A 272 -4.57 20.48 5.27
N ASP A 273 -5.73 20.82 5.83
CA ASP A 273 -7.00 20.19 5.50
C ASP A 273 -7.42 20.48 4.05
N GLU A 274 -7.22 21.71 3.56
CA GLU A 274 -7.43 22.08 2.15
C GLU A 274 -6.51 21.30 1.22
N LEU A 275 -5.20 21.24 1.54
CA LEU A 275 -4.22 20.47 0.77
C LEU A 275 -4.57 18.98 0.75
N TYR A 276 -5.00 18.43 1.88
CA TYR A 276 -5.40 17.03 1.96
C TYR A 276 -6.69 16.76 1.18
N ALA A 277 -7.67 17.66 1.26
CA ALA A 277 -8.91 17.56 0.50
C ALA A 277 -8.63 17.59 -1.01
N ASP A 278 -7.74 18.46 -1.48
CA ASP A 278 -7.35 18.56 -2.88
C ASP A 278 -6.53 17.36 -3.34
N TYR A 279 -5.63 16.84 -2.49
CA TYR A 279 -4.95 15.57 -2.75
C TYR A 279 -5.96 14.42 -2.91
N GLN A 280 -6.94 14.32 -2.02
CA GLN A 280 -8.00 13.31 -2.08
C GLN A 280 -8.91 13.49 -3.30
N LYS A 281 -9.13 14.71 -3.79
CA LYS A 281 -9.86 14.95 -5.05
C LYS A 281 -9.05 14.46 -6.25
N LYS A 282 -7.77 14.84 -6.34
CA LYS A 282 -6.86 14.38 -7.42
C LYS A 282 -6.76 12.85 -7.46
N LEU A 283 -6.61 12.21 -6.31
CA LEU A 283 -6.58 10.75 -6.22
C LEU A 283 -7.89 10.11 -6.72
N ARG A 284 -9.05 10.74 -6.45
CA ARG A 284 -10.34 10.29 -6.99
C ARG A 284 -10.45 10.50 -8.50
N GLU A 285 -9.93 11.60 -9.01
CA GLU A 285 -9.90 11.90 -10.46
C GLU A 285 -9.00 10.91 -11.21
N GLU A 286 -7.79 10.63 -10.70
CA GLU A 286 -6.89 9.63 -11.28
C GLU A 286 -7.50 8.23 -11.30
N LYS A 287 -8.16 7.82 -10.20
CA LYS A 287 -8.89 6.55 -10.16
C LYS A 287 -10.02 6.51 -11.19
N LYS A 288 -10.76 7.60 -11.35
CA LYS A 288 -11.82 7.71 -12.36
C LYS A 288 -11.25 7.61 -13.78
N GLN A 289 -10.14 8.30 -14.06
CA GLN A 289 -9.46 8.24 -15.35
C GLN A 289 -9.01 6.82 -15.67
N LYS A 290 -8.33 6.14 -14.74
CA LYS A 290 -7.92 4.73 -14.92
C LYS A 290 -9.11 3.80 -15.16
N ILE A 291 -10.20 3.98 -14.42
CA ILE A 291 -11.43 3.19 -14.65
C ILE A 291 -12.01 3.44 -16.05
N GLN A 292 -11.97 4.68 -16.54
CA GLN A 292 -12.41 5.00 -17.90
C GLN A 292 -11.49 4.35 -18.94
N GLU A 293 -10.17 4.45 -18.78
CA GLU A 293 -9.19 3.80 -19.66
C GLU A 293 -9.41 2.27 -19.72
N TYR A 294 -9.57 1.61 -18.56
CA TYR A 294 -9.86 0.18 -18.52
C TYR A 294 -11.18 -0.19 -19.19
N ARG A 295 -12.22 0.64 -19.04
CA ARG A 295 -13.50 0.42 -19.73
C ARG A 295 -13.35 0.56 -21.23
N ASP A 296 -12.63 1.59 -21.69
CA ASP A 296 -12.40 1.82 -23.11
C ASP A 296 -11.58 0.68 -23.73
N ASP A 297 -10.57 0.18 -23.02
CA ASP A 297 -9.77 -0.96 -23.49
C ASP A 297 -10.58 -2.26 -23.51
N ILE A 298 -11.44 -2.52 -22.54
CA ILE A 298 -12.39 -3.65 -22.59
C ILE A 298 -13.30 -3.54 -23.81
N VAL A 299 -13.85 -2.36 -24.09
CA VAL A 299 -14.71 -2.12 -25.26
C VAL A 299 -13.93 -2.31 -26.56
N LYS A 300 -12.67 -1.85 -26.64
CA LYS A 300 -11.80 -2.11 -27.80
C LYS A 300 -11.58 -3.60 -28.01
N LEU A 301 -11.21 -4.34 -26.97
CA LEU A 301 -10.99 -5.80 -27.04
C LEU A 301 -12.25 -6.54 -27.47
N TRP A 302 -13.42 -6.11 -27.00
CA TRP A 302 -14.70 -6.67 -27.44
C TRP A 302 -14.96 -6.42 -28.93
N ARG A 303 -14.75 -5.19 -29.40
CA ARG A 303 -14.89 -4.85 -30.82
C ARG A 303 -13.90 -5.62 -31.70
N GLU A 304 -12.66 -5.77 -31.24
CA GLU A 304 -11.64 -6.56 -31.93
C GLU A 304 -12.05 -8.03 -32.03
N ARG A 305 -12.55 -8.61 -30.94
CA ARG A 305 -13.07 -9.97 -30.93
C ARG A 305 -14.25 -10.13 -31.88
N GLU A 306 -15.24 -9.23 -31.83
CA GLU A 306 -16.40 -9.25 -32.73
C GLU A 306 -15.97 -9.13 -34.19
N ALA A 307 -15.01 -8.26 -34.50
CA ALA A 307 -14.46 -8.12 -35.84
C ALA A 307 -13.72 -9.38 -36.32
N CYS A 308 -12.95 -10.02 -35.44
CA CYS A 308 -12.29 -11.30 -35.72
C CYS A 308 -13.32 -12.40 -36.00
N GLU A 309 -14.30 -12.58 -35.11
CA GLU A 309 -15.37 -13.56 -35.30
C GLU A 309 -16.20 -13.27 -36.57
N ALA A 310 -16.47 -12.01 -36.89
CA ALA A 310 -17.16 -11.62 -38.12
C ALA A 310 -16.33 -11.97 -39.37
N ARG A 311 -15.01 -11.76 -39.34
CA ARG A 311 -14.09 -12.17 -40.41
C ARG A 311 -14.06 -13.69 -40.57
N GLU A 312 -13.98 -14.45 -39.48
CA GLU A 312 -14.02 -15.92 -39.51
C GLU A 312 -15.36 -16.44 -40.06
N ARG A 313 -16.49 -15.86 -39.65
CA ARG A 313 -17.81 -16.17 -40.21
C ARG A 313 -17.88 -15.84 -41.70
N ALA A 314 -17.30 -14.72 -42.14
CA ALA A 314 -17.24 -14.37 -43.56
C ALA A 314 -16.36 -15.35 -44.35
N GLN A 315 -15.21 -15.74 -43.81
CA GLN A 315 -14.29 -16.72 -44.43
C GLN A 315 -14.93 -18.10 -44.53
N THR A 316 -15.60 -18.57 -43.49
CA THR A 316 -16.32 -19.86 -43.49
C THR A 316 -17.49 -19.84 -44.47
N ARG A 317 -18.30 -18.77 -44.49
CA ARG A 317 -19.36 -18.58 -45.51
C ARG A 317 -18.80 -18.57 -46.93
N TRP A 318 -17.69 -17.88 -47.15
CA TRP A 318 -17.04 -17.83 -48.46
C TRP A 318 -16.52 -19.21 -48.88
N PHE A 319 -15.83 -19.92 -47.98
CA PHE A 319 -15.22 -21.23 -48.24
C PHE A 319 -16.25 -22.32 -48.51
N TYR A 320 -17.25 -22.48 -47.62
CA TYR A 320 -18.26 -23.53 -47.74
C TYR A 320 -19.43 -23.17 -48.67
N GLY A 321 -19.67 -21.87 -48.90
CA GLY A 321 -20.69 -21.41 -49.85
C GLY A 321 -20.06 -21.14 -51.22
N SER A 322 -19.70 -19.88 -51.46
CA SER A 322 -19.33 -19.39 -52.80
C SER A 322 -18.17 -20.13 -53.46
N LEU A 323 -17.13 -20.51 -52.72
CA LEU A 323 -15.97 -21.20 -53.27
C LEU A 323 -16.29 -22.67 -53.58
N ALA A 324 -16.96 -23.35 -52.65
CA ALA A 324 -17.40 -24.74 -52.84
C ALA A 324 -18.36 -24.85 -54.03
N GLU A 325 -19.35 -23.95 -54.12
CA GLU A 325 -20.26 -23.87 -55.26
C GLU A 325 -19.51 -23.60 -56.57
N ARG A 326 -18.58 -22.64 -56.59
CA ARG A 326 -17.79 -22.34 -57.79
C ARG A 326 -16.96 -23.54 -58.25
N LYS A 327 -16.35 -24.28 -57.31
CA LYS A 327 -15.58 -25.50 -57.62
C LYS A 327 -16.48 -26.61 -58.13
N LEU A 328 -17.65 -26.81 -57.53
CA LEU A 328 -18.64 -27.80 -57.95
C LEU A 328 -19.16 -27.49 -59.36
N ARG A 329 -19.59 -26.24 -59.61
CA ARG A 329 -20.01 -25.78 -60.94
C ARG A 329 -18.89 -25.89 -61.98
N ALA A 330 -17.63 -25.63 -61.61
CA ALA A 330 -16.50 -25.81 -62.50
C ALA A 330 -16.25 -27.30 -62.85
N ALA A 331 -16.45 -28.21 -61.88
CA ALA A 331 -16.37 -29.65 -62.13
C ALA A 331 -17.51 -30.13 -63.03
N ASP A 332 -18.74 -29.68 -62.77
CA ASP A 332 -19.91 -29.96 -63.60
C ASP A 332 -19.68 -29.47 -65.04
N ASN A 333 -19.20 -28.23 -65.22
CA ASN A 333 -18.89 -27.67 -66.53
C ASN A 333 -17.81 -28.48 -67.28
N LYS A 334 -16.78 -28.98 -66.59
CA LYS A 334 -15.78 -29.87 -67.20
C LYS A 334 -16.38 -31.19 -67.65
N LEU A 335 -17.24 -31.79 -66.83
CA LEU A 335 -17.93 -33.04 -67.16
C LEU A 335 -18.87 -32.85 -68.35
N LEU A 336 -19.66 -31.77 -68.36
CA LEU A 336 -20.56 -31.44 -69.46
C LEU A 336 -19.80 -31.11 -70.76
N ALA A 337 -18.68 -30.39 -70.68
CA ALA A 337 -17.82 -30.14 -71.84
C ALA A 337 -17.26 -31.44 -72.41
N HIS A 338 -16.78 -32.36 -71.56
CA HIS A 338 -16.34 -33.69 -72.00
C HIS A 338 -17.48 -34.52 -72.59
N GLY A 339 -18.66 -34.49 -71.96
CA GLY A 339 -19.87 -35.13 -72.49
C GLY A 339 -20.28 -34.59 -73.86
N ALA A 340 -20.15 -33.28 -74.08
CA ALA A 340 -20.42 -32.64 -75.37
C ALA A 340 -19.40 -33.09 -76.44
N LEU A 341 -18.11 -33.20 -76.09
CA LEU A 341 -17.09 -33.73 -76.99
C LEU A 341 -17.40 -35.18 -77.39
N LEU A 342 -17.77 -36.04 -76.45
CA LEU A 342 -18.17 -37.42 -76.73
C LEU A 342 -19.40 -37.51 -77.64
N LEU A 343 -20.37 -36.61 -77.49
CA LEU A 343 -21.52 -36.53 -78.40
C LEU A 343 -21.10 -36.10 -79.81
N GLN A 344 -20.19 -35.14 -79.93
CA GLN A 344 -19.64 -34.72 -81.23
C GLN A 344 -18.85 -35.85 -81.91
N GLU A 345 -18.05 -36.61 -81.16
CA GLU A 345 -17.33 -37.78 -81.67
C GLU A 345 -18.29 -38.89 -82.10
N ALA A 346 -19.33 -39.19 -81.30
CA ALA A 346 -20.35 -40.17 -81.66
C ALA A 346 -21.07 -39.78 -82.96
N ALA A 347 -21.39 -38.49 -83.12
CA ALA A 347 -21.98 -37.96 -84.35
C ALA A 347 -21.03 -38.08 -85.55
N ARG A 348 -19.74 -37.74 -85.40
CA ARG A 348 -18.72 -37.88 -86.45
C ARG A 348 -18.52 -39.33 -86.91
N HIS A 349 -18.65 -40.29 -86.00
CA HIS A 349 -18.49 -41.72 -86.28
C HIS A 349 -19.81 -42.46 -86.55
N ALA A 350 -20.93 -41.75 -86.71
CA ALA A 350 -22.28 -42.31 -86.93
C ALA A 350 -22.70 -43.38 -85.90
N ARG A 351 -22.25 -43.24 -84.65
CA ARG A 351 -22.64 -44.12 -83.53
C ARG A 351 -23.94 -43.64 -82.89
N PRO A 352 -24.77 -44.55 -82.33
CA PRO A 352 -26.00 -44.14 -81.65
C PRO A 352 -25.67 -43.32 -80.38
N ASP A 353 -26.15 -42.07 -80.32
CA ASP A 353 -25.87 -41.09 -79.27
C ASP A 353 -26.96 -41.00 -78.18
N ARG A 354 -28.11 -41.65 -78.39
CA ARG A 354 -29.29 -41.61 -77.51
C ARG A 354 -28.99 -41.96 -76.06
N ALA A 355 -28.16 -42.98 -75.81
CA ALA A 355 -27.80 -43.40 -74.46
C ALA A 355 -26.96 -42.34 -73.72
N LEU A 356 -26.02 -41.70 -74.43
CA LEU A 356 -25.19 -40.62 -73.88
C LEU A 356 -26.02 -39.37 -73.57
N ARG A 357 -26.94 -38.99 -74.48
CA ARG A 357 -27.87 -37.88 -74.23
C ARG A 357 -28.76 -38.13 -73.02
N GLN A 358 -29.27 -39.35 -72.87
CA GLN A 358 -30.10 -39.71 -71.71
C GLN A 358 -29.29 -39.70 -70.41
N ALA A 359 -28.02 -40.14 -70.44
CA ALA A 359 -27.14 -40.09 -69.27
C ALA A 359 -26.83 -38.64 -68.84
N LEU A 360 -26.51 -37.76 -69.79
CA LEU A 360 -26.28 -36.33 -69.52
C LEU A 360 -27.54 -35.63 -69.03
N ASP A 361 -28.71 -35.90 -69.64
CA ASP A 361 -30.00 -35.34 -69.19
C ASP A 361 -30.38 -35.79 -67.77
N ARG A 362 -30.17 -37.07 -67.44
CA ARG A 362 -30.37 -37.58 -66.07
C ARG A 362 -29.42 -36.91 -65.07
N TYR A 363 -28.16 -36.73 -65.44
CA TYR A 363 -27.18 -36.03 -64.61
C TYR A 363 -27.59 -34.56 -64.37
N CYS A 364 -27.94 -33.82 -65.42
CA CYS A 364 -28.40 -32.44 -65.31
C CYS A 364 -29.68 -32.30 -64.45
N LYS A 365 -30.60 -33.27 -64.52
CA LYS A 365 -31.80 -33.33 -63.67
C LYS A 365 -31.47 -33.64 -62.21
N LEU A 366 -30.60 -34.63 -61.97
CA LEU A 366 -30.21 -35.04 -60.62
C LEU A 366 -29.54 -33.91 -59.85
N TYR A 367 -28.65 -33.17 -60.50
CA TYR A 367 -27.91 -32.06 -59.90
C TYR A 367 -28.56 -30.68 -60.10
N ARG A 368 -29.80 -30.63 -60.62
CA ARG A 368 -30.57 -29.39 -60.84
C ARG A 368 -29.78 -28.31 -61.59
N LEU A 369 -29.08 -28.71 -62.65
CA LEU A 369 -28.26 -27.81 -63.47
C LEU A 369 -29.08 -27.04 -64.50
N TYR A 370 -30.32 -27.48 -64.76
CA TYR A 370 -31.27 -26.69 -65.54
C TYR A 370 -31.70 -25.45 -64.74
N PRO A 371 -31.93 -24.30 -65.41
CA PRO A 371 -32.61 -23.18 -64.77
C PRO A 371 -33.92 -23.70 -64.20
N MET A 372 -34.13 -23.48 -62.90
CA MET A 372 -35.38 -23.85 -62.26
C MET A 372 -36.51 -23.06 -62.95
N PRO A 373 -37.65 -23.70 -63.28
CA PRO A 373 -38.84 -22.95 -63.65
C PRO A 373 -39.20 -22.00 -62.49
N ASP A 374 -39.72 -20.82 -62.82
CA ASP A 374 -40.16 -19.85 -61.81
C ASP A 374 -41.07 -20.57 -60.81
N LEU A 375 -40.72 -20.45 -59.53
CA LEU A 375 -41.57 -21.00 -58.48
C LEU A 375 -42.95 -20.35 -58.62
N PRO A 376 -44.05 -21.13 -58.54
CA PRO A 376 -45.38 -20.53 -58.53
C PRO A 376 -45.45 -19.52 -57.37
N SER A 377 -46.10 -18.38 -57.63
CA SER A 377 -46.36 -17.32 -56.65
C SER A 377 -46.71 -17.95 -55.30
N SER A 378 -46.03 -17.53 -54.23
CA SER A 378 -46.23 -18.16 -52.93
C SER A 378 -47.72 -18.09 -52.57
N MET A 379 -48.28 -19.18 -52.05
CA MET A 379 -49.68 -19.22 -51.57
C MET A 379 -49.99 -18.10 -50.56
N GLN A 380 -48.95 -17.46 -49.99
CA GLN A 380 -49.00 -16.32 -49.08
C GLN A 380 -49.52 -15.03 -49.74
N GLU A 381 -49.27 -14.82 -51.04
CA GLU A 381 -49.83 -13.68 -51.77
C GLU A 381 -51.34 -13.83 -51.99
N HIS A 382 -51.83 -15.06 -52.06
CA HIS A 382 -53.25 -15.36 -52.30
C HIS A 382 -54.05 -15.56 -51.00
N PHE A 383 -53.42 -15.98 -49.92
CA PHE A 383 -54.06 -16.27 -48.65
C PHE A 383 -53.43 -15.44 -47.52
N LYS A 384 -54.09 -14.32 -47.17
CA LYS A 384 -53.68 -13.38 -46.10
C LYS A 384 -53.40 -14.04 -44.74
N GLN A 385 -53.96 -15.22 -44.50
CA GLN A 385 -53.81 -15.98 -43.25
C GLN A 385 -52.40 -16.58 -43.07
N TYR A 386 -51.62 -16.71 -44.15
CA TYR A 386 -50.24 -17.22 -44.11
C TYR A 386 -49.18 -16.12 -44.18
N ALA A 387 -49.58 -14.85 -44.16
CA ALA A 387 -48.63 -13.75 -44.01
C ALA A 387 -47.98 -13.83 -42.61
N PRO A 388 -46.67 -13.61 -42.48
CA PRO A 388 -46.00 -13.67 -41.18
C PRO A 388 -46.58 -12.61 -40.24
N GLN A 389 -47.23 -13.05 -39.16
CA GLN A 389 -47.63 -12.17 -38.07
C GLN A 389 -46.39 -11.75 -37.28
N ASP A 390 -46.26 -10.45 -37.05
CA ASP A 390 -45.20 -9.88 -36.23
C ASP A 390 -45.47 -10.19 -34.75
N LEU A 391 -44.77 -11.21 -34.22
CA LEU A 391 -44.87 -11.66 -32.82
C LEU A 391 -43.89 -10.92 -31.88
N SER A 392 -43.31 -9.80 -32.33
CA SER A 392 -42.36 -9.03 -31.51
C SER A 392 -43.02 -8.27 -30.36
N GLN A 393 -44.35 -8.10 -30.37
CA GLN A 393 -45.11 -7.53 -29.26
C GLN A 393 -45.80 -8.63 -28.45
N PRO A 394 -45.72 -8.62 -27.11
CA PRO A 394 -46.46 -9.54 -26.28
C PRO A 394 -47.96 -9.32 -26.50
N ASP A 395 -48.69 -10.43 -26.64
CA ASP A 395 -50.12 -10.44 -26.96
C ASP A 395 -50.89 -9.59 -25.92
N PRO A 396 -51.74 -8.63 -26.33
CA PRO A 396 -52.42 -7.72 -25.39
C PRO A 396 -53.29 -8.42 -24.33
N ASN A 397 -53.67 -9.68 -24.58
CA ASN A 397 -54.46 -10.52 -23.69
C ASN A 397 -53.65 -11.61 -22.96
N TYR A 398 -52.31 -11.53 -22.97
CA TYR A 398 -51.48 -12.51 -22.27
C TYR A 398 -51.42 -12.19 -20.76
N GLU A 399 -52.19 -12.92 -19.95
CA GLU A 399 -51.99 -13.01 -18.50
C GLU A 399 -51.08 -14.18 -18.15
N TYR A 400 -50.05 -13.93 -17.34
CA TYR A 400 -49.19 -14.99 -16.81
C TYR A 400 -50.03 -15.98 -15.98
N PRO A 401 -49.96 -17.30 -16.26
CA PRO A 401 -50.65 -18.29 -15.45
C PRO A 401 -50.09 -18.23 -14.01
N LYS A 402 -50.99 -18.14 -13.02
CA LYS A 402 -50.62 -18.15 -11.60
C LYS A 402 -49.82 -19.44 -11.31
N PRO A 403 -48.69 -19.34 -10.57
CA PRO A 403 -47.92 -20.52 -10.21
C PRO A 403 -48.79 -21.51 -9.39
N PRO A 404 -48.55 -22.81 -9.54
CA PRO A 404 -49.34 -23.83 -8.85
C PRO A 404 -49.22 -23.68 -7.34
N VAL A 405 -50.36 -23.77 -6.65
CA VAL A 405 -50.45 -23.82 -5.20
C VAL A 405 -49.77 -25.12 -4.74
N THR A 406 -48.66 -25.00 -4.01
CA THR A 406 -48.07 -26.13 -3.29
C THR A 406 -48.93 -26.40 -2.06
N SER A 407 -49.91 -27.29 -2.19
CA SER A 407 -50.54 -27.98 -1.08
C SER A 407 -49.55 -28.98 -0.48
N ILE A 408 -48.91 -28.59 0.62
CA ILE A 408 -48.45 -29.53 1.64
C ILE A 408 -49.04 -28.99 2.94
N ASP A 409 -50.29 -29.38 3.19
CA ASP A 409 -50.91 -29.38 4.51
C ASP A 409 -50.21 -30.48 5.33
N GLU A 410 -49.64 -30.10 6.49
CA GLU A 410 -50.23 -30.31 7.82
C GLU A 410 -50.02 -31.73 8.34
N ASP A 411 -49.26 -31.84 9.44
CA ASP A 411 -49.84 -32.32 10.70
C ASP A 411 -48.87 -32.10 11.88
N VAL A 412 -49.50 -31.89 13.04
CA VAL A 412 -49.00 -32.04 14.42
C VAL A 412 -48.64 -30.77 15.21
N GLU A 413 -49.70 -30.23 15.81
CA GLU A 413 -49.90 -29.98 17.26
C GLU A 413 -49.09 -28.91 18.03
N GLU A 414 -49.86 -27.90 18.47
CA GLU A 414 -49.94 -27.34 19.82
C GLU A 414 -48.69 -27.33 20.73
N GLY A 415 -48.21 -26.14 21.08
CA GLY A 415 -47.34 -26.00 22.26
C GLY A 415 -46.64 -24.67 22.43
N LYS A 416 -47.25 -23.80 23.24
CA LYS A 416 -46.70 -22.64 23.96
C LYS A 416 -45.17 -22.58 24.20
N GLN A 417 -44.71 -21.33 24.16
CA GLN A 417 -43.78 -20.65 25.09
C GLN A 417 -42.26 -20.68 24.85
N VAL A 418 -41.73 -19.45 24.73
CA VAL A 418 -40.53 -18.91 25.41
C VAL A 418 -39.16 -19.22 24.82
N GLY A 419 -38.46 -18.11 24.49
CA GLY A 419 -37.02 -17.98 24.71
C GLY A 419 -36.11 -18.46 23.58
N LEU A 420 -35.82 -17.57 22.62
CA LEU A 420 -34.68 -17.75 21.73
C LEU A 420 -33.40 -17.30 22.49
N GLN A 421 -32.75 -18.24 23.17
CA GLN A 421 -31.34 -18.16 23.56
C GLN A 421 -30.50 -18.96 22.57
N ASP A 422 -29.46 -18.29 22.07
CA ASP A 422 -28.16 -18.69 21.54
C ASP A 422 -27.90 -20.11 20.98
N PRO A 423 -27.09 -20.19 19.91
CA PRO A 423 -26.07 -21.23 19.81
C PRO A 423 -24.65 -20.66 19.87
N VAL A 424 -23.91 -21.12 20.88
CA VAL A 424 -22.44 -21.04 21.03
C VAL A 424 -21.74 -21.89 19.94
N PRO A 425 -20.49 -21.55 19.56
CA PRO A 425 -19.92 -21.84 18.23
C PRO A 425 -18.87 -22.95 18.21
N GLY A 426 -18.48 -23.37 17.00
CA GLY A 426 -17.17 -23.97 16.70
C GLY A 426 -17.04 -24.43 15.24
N PRO A 427 -15.83 -24.70 14.70
CA PRO A 427 -14.49 -24.33 15.16
C PRO A 427 -13.76 -23.36 14.19
N ALA A 428 -12.61 -22.87 14.67
CA ALA A 428 -11.82 -21.75 14.17
C ALA A 428 -11.41 -21.80 12.68
N LYS A 429 -11.64 -20.68 11.99
CA LYS A 429 -11.01 -20.33 10.71
C LYS A 429 -9.69 -19.61 11.00
N LEU A 430 -8.59 -20.19 10.51
CA LEU A 430 -7.27 -19.55 10.51
C LEU A 430 -7.32 -18.22 9.71
N PRO A 431 -6.68 -17.13 10.18
CA PRO A 431 -6.68 -15.87 9.47
C PRO A 431 -5.69 -15.87 8.30
N ALA A 432 -6.09 -15.24 7.20
CA ALA A 432 -5.25 -14.93 6.05
C ALA A 432 -4.12 -13.95 6.41
N PRO A 433 -2.96 -14.01 5.74
CA PRO A 433 -1.80 -13.18 6.06
C PRO A 433 -2.09 -11.70 5.80
N SER A 434 -1.91 -10.88 6.83
CA SER A 434 -1.94 -9.43 6.72
C SER A 434 -0.60 -8.94 6.15
N ASN A 435 -0.60 -8.40 4.93
CA ASN A 435 0.44 -7.48 4.49
C ASN A 435 0.28 -6.18 5.28
N LYS A 436 1.12 -5.98 6.30
CA LYS A 436 1.36 -4.69 6.94
C LYS A 436 2.82 -4.34 6.75
N GLU A 437 3.07 -3.38 5.88
CA GLU A 437 4.28 -2.56 5.94
C GLU A 437 4.21 -1.60 7.14
N PRO A 438 5.36 -1.11 7.65
CA PRO A 438 5.44 -0.46 8.95
C PRO A 438 5.11 1.02 8.82
N GLU A 439 3.95 1.45 9.35
CA GLU A 439 3.71 2.86 9.64
C GLU A 439 4.24 3.19 11.03
N ASP A 440 5.41 3.81 11.01
CA ASP A 440 6.00 4.54 12.13
C ASP A 440 5.18 5.79 12.48
N TYR A 441 5.21 6.16 13.76
CA TYR A 441 4.67 7.38 14.38
C TYR A 441 3.15 7.52 14.56
N LYS A 442 2.69 7.20 15.79
CA LYS A 442 2.02 8.16 16.69
C LYS A 442 1.92 7.59 18.11
N ARG A 443 2.66 8.20 19.05
CA ARG A 443 2.43 8.04 20.49
C ARG A 443 1.01 8.52 20.82
N ALA A 444 0.17 7.58 21.21
CA ALA A 444 -0.98 7.87 22.05
C ALA A 444 -0.44 8.19 23.47
N GLY A 445 -0.48 9.46 23.87
CA GLY A 445 -0.40 9.83 25.28
C GLY A 445 -1.76 9.61 25.94
N SER A 446 -1.77 9.11 27.17
CA SER A 446 -3.01 8.95 27.94
C SER A 446 -3.57 10.31 28.36
N ALA A 447 -4.87 10.49 28.14
CA ALA A 447 -5.66 11.48 28.84
C ALA A 447 -5.92 10.98 30.27
N ASN A 448 -5.31 11.65 31.25
CA ASN A 448 -5.81 11.92 32.61
C ASN A 448 -4.64 11.98 33.62
N GLY A 449 -4.48 13.14 34.24
CA GLY A 449 -3.56 13.33 35.35
C GLY A 449 -3.11 14.77 35.51
N LEU A 450 -3.99 15.63 36.03
CA LEU A 450 -3.58 16.86 36.69
C LEU A 450 -2.53 16.53 37.75
N GLN A 451 -1.26 16.88 37.51
CA GLN A 451 -0.29 17.15 38.57
C GLN A 451 0.63 18.27 38.09
N TRP A 452 0.41 19.45 38.66
CA TRP A 452 1.39 20.53 38.65
C TRP A 452 2.66 20.02 39.33
N ARG A 453 3.77 19.95 38.58
CA ARG A 453 5.11 19.94 39.17
C ARG A 453 5.89 21.12 38.62
N ASN A 454 6.33 21.93 39.57
CA ASN A 454 7.11 23.13 39.40
C ASN A 454 8.31 22.90 38.49
N ALA A 455 8.40 23.69 37.43
CA ALA A 455 9.65 23.89 36.71
C ALA A 455 10.65 24.52 37.67
N GLN A 456 11.70 23.78 38.04
CA GLN A 456 12.97 24.39 38.40
C GLN A 456 13.55 24.94 37.09
N HIS A 457 13.29 26.21 36.82
CA HIS A 457 14.08 26.96 35.86
C HIS A 457 15.43 27.26 36.50
N ASP A 458 16.48 26.86 35.80
CA ASP A 458 17.86 27.26 36.04
C ASP A 458 17.96 28.78 36.16
N LEU A 459 18.27 29.23 37.38
CA LEU A 459 18.74 30.58 37.65
C LEU A 459 20.18 30.69 37.15
N THR A 460 20.36 30.89 35.83
CA THR A 460 21.61 31.42 35.29
C THR A 460 21.47 32.94 35.18
N LEU A 461 22.13 33.64 36.10
CA LEU A 461 22.34 35.09 36.00
C LEU A 461 23.15 35.40 34.73
N PRO A 462 22.85 36.47 34.00
CA PRO A 462 23.67 36.87 32.86
C PRO A 462 25.06 37.31 33.33
N PRO A 463 26.13 37.04 32.56
CA PRO A 463 27.50 37.43 32.92
C PRO A 463 27.63 38.95 32.96
N ILE A 464 28.24 39.45 34.05
CA ILE A 464 28.57 40.86 34.24
C ILE A 464 29.59 41.26 33.17
N THR A 465 29.17 42.04 32.19
CA THR A 465 30.07 42.70 31.24
C THR A 465 30.72 43.90 31.94
N VAL A 466 32.02 43.78 32.23
CA VAL A 466 32.82 44.89 32.75
C VAL A 466 33.04 45.87 31.60
N ARG A 467 32.27 46.97 31.58
CA ARG A 467 32.57 48.11 30.69
C ARG A 467 33.92 48.71 31.09
N GLN A 468 34.83 48.79 30.13
CA GLN A 468 36.10 49.51 30.29
C GLN A 468 35.82 51.02 30.35
N CYS A 469 36.55 51.72 31.20
CA CYS A 469 36.38 53.14 31.45
C CYS A 469 36.94 53.96 30.27
N GLU A 470 36.08 54.61 29.48
CA GLU A 470 36.44 55.42 28.31
C GLU A 470 36.72 56.90 28.63
N THR A 471 37.20 57.22 29.83
CA THR A 471 37.58 58.59 30.18
C THR A 471 39.08 58.69 30.43
N LEU A 472 39.78 59.45 29.57
CA LEU A 472 41.21 59.76 29.63
C LEU A 472 41.66 60.54 30.89
N GLN A 473 40.82 60.64 31.93
CA GLN A 473 41.09 61.40 33.17
C GLN A 473 40.64 60.69 34.47
N CYS A 474 40.49 59.35 34.51
CA CYS A 474 40.31 58.63 35.80
C CYS A 474 41.67 58.27 36.43
N ASN A 475 41.92 58.77 37.64
CA ASN A 475 43.02 58.34 38.52
C ASN A 475 42.57 57.16 39.40
N CYS A 476 42.33 56.01 38.79
CA CYS A 476 42.01 54.78 39.50
C CYS A 476 43.17 53.76 39.36
N GLU A 477 43.59 53.13 40.47
CA GLU A 477 44.87 52.40 40.72
C GLU A 477 45.12 51.12 39.88
N LYS A 478 44.58 51.00 38.68
CA LYS A 478 44.88 49.91 37.74
C LYS A 478 45.68 50.42 36.53
N LYS A 479 46.88 50.94 36.80
CA LYS A 479 47.99 50.92 35.82
C LYS A 479 48.97 49.83 36.25
N LYS A 480 48.88 48.66 35.63
CA LYS A 480 49.92 47.63 35.76
C LYS A 480 50.99 47.85 34.69
N LYS A 481 52.24 47.58 35.09
CA LYS A 481 53.36 47.25 34.21
C LYS A 481 52.98 46.17 33.21
#